data_AF-A0A4U8UCU7-F1
#
_entry.id   AF-A0A4U8UCU7-F1
#
_cell.length_a   1.000
_cell.length_b   1.000
_cell.length_c   1.000
_cell.angle_alpha   90.00
_cell.angle_beta   90.00
_cell.angle_gamma   90.00
#
_symmetry.space_group_name_H-M   'P 1'
#
loop_
_entity.id
_entity.type
_entity.pdbx_description
1 polymer ?
#
loop_
_entity_poly.entity_id
_entity_poly.type
_entity_poly.pdbx_seq_one_letter_code
_entity_poly.pdbx_strand_id
1 'polypeptide(L)'
;MQKKSKNLYLYPNGEDTQAAHLMIKELQKQHYMEQRQIFIVDDSLESTSLSFLKNSIQEGELWIIHQDKDFYKKLFENAKSLPLVKNGIESLEKVFKEALENFNFEWVKENVINDHFLFLSYTGYFCLHFWISLDEKNAFVVAFKELCFRANDYFTSYFNLQSPVVGIQVTTFSGGKHLGEIGDFLQRQNLRVIYVYYDEESYVCLPPSKRSQSICFPLQSSYMGIFLNIFQFYVTCLMPLTAPSWGGKYVYVSHAYIDPIAALYQRNRPLDDFWFKRKMGINGFRMITSVSNYKILEEKFLECGYEEELVCAGYPSLDSYILEYSKIPPMVNAETILIAINDTKNLVLVKELLKVFLTNNQKVILRPHPGSKKEDYQEILNFPRGGGCSMIPLIV
;
A
#
# COMPACT_ATOMS: atom_id res chain seq x y z
N MET A 1 36.25 20.16 -16.29
CA MET A 1 35.73 18.91 -15.69
C MET A 1 35.31 19.18 -14.26
N GLN A 2 34.01 19.30 -13.98
CA GLN A 2 33.54 19.33 -12.58
C GLN A 2 33.78 17.95 -11.96
N LYS A 3 34.49 17.88 -10.83
CA LYS A 3 34.59 16.66 -10.02
C LYS A 3 33.15 16.25 -9.66
N LYS A 4 32.68 15.10 -10.15
CA LYS A 4 31.42 14.53 -9.70
C LYS A 4 31.54 14.25 -8.20
N SER A 5 30.66 14.85 -7.40
CA SER A 5 30.69 14.63 -5.95
C SER A 5 30.31 13.19 -5.64
N LYS A 6 31.04 12.57 -4.70
CA LYS A 6 30.77 11.20 -4.21
C LYS A 6 29.66 11.16 -3.17
N ASN A 7 29.26 12.30 -2.62
CA ASN A 7 28.31 12.38 -1.52
C ASN A 7 27.02 13.07 -2.00
N LEU A 8 25.89 12.45 -1.66
CA LEU A 8 24.55 12.96 -1.93
C LEU A 8 23.83 13.18 -0.60
N TYR A 9 23.34 14.39 -0.39
CA TYR A 9 22.59 14.78 0.80
C TYR A 9 21.11 14.93 0.43
N LEU A 10 20.23 14.23 1.13
CA LEU A 10 18.78 14.30 0.91
C LEU A 10 18.12 15.11 2.01
N TYR A 11 17.35 16.13 1.63
CA TYR A 11 16.76 17.11 2.56
C TYR A 11 15.30 17.43 2.19
N PRO A 12 14.40 17.59 3.17
CA PRO A 12 14.55 17.29 4.59
C PRO A 12 14.29 15.81 4.90
N ASN A 13 14.68 15.35 6.10
CA ASN A 13 14.24 14.04 6.59
C ASN A 13 12.70 13.99 6.65
N GLY A 14 12.14 12.95 6.03
CA GLY A 14 10.71 12.81 5.87
C GLY A 14 10.38 11.67 4.91
N GLU A 15 9.09 11.47 4.67
CA GLU A 15 8.59 10.36 3.84
C GLU A 15 9.09 10.43 2.39
N ASP A 16 8.98 11.60 1.74
CA ASP A 16 9.44 11.81 0.36
C ASP A 16 10.94 11.50 0.22
N THR A 17 11.76 11.93 1.19
CA THR A 17 13.20 11.64 1.24
C THR A 17 13.49 10.17 1.51
N GLN A 18 12.72 9.50 2.37
CA GLN A 18 12.85 8.06 2.61
C GLN A 18 12.50 7.25 1.35
N ALA A 19 11.44 7.64 0.64
CA ALA A 19 11.04 7.04 -0.63
C ALA A 19 12.15 7.21 -1.69
N ALA A 20 12.65 8.44 -1.86
CA ALA A 20 13.76 8.74 -2.76
C ALA A 20 15.03 7.95 -2.40
N HIS A 21 15.39 7.85 -1.11
CA HIS A 21 16.55 7.09 -0.66
C HIS A 21 16.47 5.62 -1.07
N LEU A 22 15.30 4.98 -0.93
CA LEU A 22 15.08 3.60 -1.38
C LEU A 22 15.26 3.48 -2.90
N MET A 23 14.68 4.39 -3.68
CA MET A 23 14.79 4.39 -5.14
C MET A 23 16.24 4.58 -5.60
N ILE A 24 16.96 5.55 -5.01
CA ILE A 24 18.37 5.82 -5.34
C ILE A 24 19.22 4.57 -5.08
N LYS A 25 19.03 3.90 -3.95
CA LYS A 25 19.77 2.67 -3.62
C LYS A 25 19.55 1.57 -4.65
N GLU A 26 18.31 1.38 -5.09
CA GLU A 26 18.04 0.36 -6.11
C GLU A 26 18.60 0.76 -7.48
N LEU A 27 18.43 2.02 -7.90
CA LEU A 27 19.00 2.53 -9.15
C LEU A 27 20.53 2.41 -9.17
N GLN A 28 21.19 2.63 -8.03
CA GLN A 28 22.63 2.41 -7.87
C GLN A 28 23.01 0.94 -7.97
N LYS A 29 22.27 0.05 -7.29
CA LYS A 29 22.47 -1.40 -7.32
C LYS A 29 22.35 -1.96 -8.75
N GLN A 30 21.40 -1.44 -9.53
CA GLN A 30 21.16 -1.84 -10.92
C GLN A 30 21.98 -1.06 -11.96
N HIS A 31 22.93 -0.24 -11.52
CA HIS A 31 23.81 0.55 -12.39
C HIS A 31 23.12 1.60 -13.28
N TYR A 32 21.86 1.95 -13.01
CA TYR A 32 21.17 3.08 -13.64
C TYR A 32 21.61 4.43 -13.05
N MET A 33 22.17 4.44 -11.85
CA MET A 33 22.70 5.63 -11.19
C MET A 33 24.12 5.36 -10.67
N GLU A 34 24.96 6.39 -10.72
CA GLU A 34 26.32 6.36 -10.19
C GLU A 34 26.34 6.13 -8.66
N GLN A 35 27.29 5.30 -8.21
CA GLN A 35 27.48 4.95 -6.80
C GLN A 35 27.93 6.18 -6.00
N ARG A 36 27.14 6.55 -5.00
CA ARG A 36 27.31 7.70 -4.11
C ARG A 36 26.97 7.32 -2.68
N GLN A 37 27.68 7.90 -1.72
CA GLN A 37 27.29 7.82 -0.31
C GLN A 37 26.13 8.76 -0.06
N ILE A 38 25.05 8.24 0.54
CA ILE A 38 23.80 8.99 0.77
C ILE A 38 23.71 9.37 2.24
N PHE A 39 23.47 10.64 2.52
CA PHE A 39 23.27 11.20 3.85
C PHE A 39 21.88 11.83 3.93
N ILE A 40 21.19 11.64 5.06
CA ILE A 40 19.91 12.28 5.32
C ILE A 40 20.17 13.53 6.17
N VAL A 41 19.64 14.67 5.73
CA VAL A 41 19.73 15.95 6.44
C VAL A 41 18.43 16.16 7.22
N ASP A 42 18.56 16.35 8.52
CA ASP A 42 17.44 16.50 9.45
C ASP A 42 17.69 17.71 10.36
N ASP A 43 16.91 18.78 10.16
CA ASP A 43 17.02 20.00 10.97
C ASP A 43 16.50 19.82 12.41
N SER A 44 15.79 18.72 12.71
CA SER A 44 15.40 18.40 14.09
C SER A 44 16.56 17.86 14.95
N LEU A 45 17.66 17.47 14.31
CA LEU A 45 18.85 16.93 14.96
C LEU A 45 20.06 17.78 14.58
N GLU A 46 20.66 18.47 15.57
CA GLU A 46 21.76 19.41 15.34
C GLU A 46 22.90 18.77 14.52
N SER A 47 23.29 17.54 14.84
CA SER A 47 24.39 16.80 14.20
C SER A 47 24.16 16.45 12.72
N THR A 48 22.92 16.50 12.24
CA THR A 48 22.55 16.23 10.84
C THR A 48 21.80 17.40 10.20
N SER A 49 21.76 18.55 10.88
CA SER A 49 21.08 19.74 10.39
C SER A 49 21.79 20.34 9.18
N LEU A 50 21.04 21.09 8.36
CA LEU A 50 21.59 21.80 7.20
C LEU A 50 22.68 22.79 7.63
N SER A 51 22.51 23.45 8.78
CA SER A 51 23.49 24.37 9.35
C SER A 51 24.80 23.69 9.74
N PHE A 52 24.72 22.52 10.37
CA PHE A 52 25.90 21.78 10.83
C PHE A 52 26.67 21.16 9.65
N LEU A 53 25.94 20.59 8.68
CA LEU A 53 26.51 19.91 7.52
C LEU A 53 26.94 20.86 6.39
N LYS A 54 26.78 22.18 6.55
CA LYS A 54 27.01 23.18 5.49
C LYS A 54 28.33 22.99 4.74
N ASN A 55 29.44 22.79 5.45
CA ASN A 55 30.76 22.62 4.84
C ASN A 55 30.88 21.28 4.11
N SER A 56 30.34 20.19 4.68
CA SER A 56 30.35 18.88 4.02
C SER A 56 29.49 18.88 2.74
N ILE A 57 28.36 19.60 2.78
CA ILE A 57 27.48 19.75 1.62
C ILE A 57 28.12 20.59 0.51
N GLN A 58 29.02 21.53 0.83
CA GLN A 58 29.77 22.29 -0.20
C GLN A 58 30.67 21.39 -1.06
N GLU A 59 31.14 20.27 -0.51
CA GLU A 59 31.89 19.23 -1.24
C GLU A 59 30.94 18.18 -1.87
N GLY A 60 29.65 18.27 -1.55
CA GLY A 60 28.54 17.38 -1.86
C GLY A 60 27.61 17.87 -2.96
N GLU A 61 26.53 17.13 -3.15
CA GLU A 61 25.32 17.59 -3.84
C GLU A 61 24.13 17.48 -2.88
N LEU A 62 23.31 18.54 -2.78
CA LEU A 62 22.09 18.55 -1.96
C LEU A 62 20.86 18.40 -2.84
N TRP A 63 20.08 17.36 -2.60
CA TRP A 63 18.77 17.18 -3.20
C TRP A 63 17.70 17.58 -2.20
N ILE A 64 16.91 18.58 -2.60
CA ILE A 64 15.69 18.94 -1.89
C ILE A 64 14.56 18.10 -2.47
N ILE A 65 13.95 17.29 -1.62
CA ILE A 65 12.93 16.32 -2.00
C ILE A 65 11.68 16.62 -1.19
N HIS A 66 10.76 17.33 -1.83
CA HIS A 66 9.45 17.58 -1.26
C HIS A 66 8.44 17.87 -2.37
N GLN A 67 7.30 17.22 -2.30
CA GLN A 67 6.27 17.31 -3.34
C GLN A 67 5.32 18.51 -3.20
N ASP A 68 5.15 19.04 -1.99
CA ASP A 68 4.46 20.32 -1.83
C ASP A 68 5.34 21.44 -2.40
N LYS A 69 4.87 22.09 -3.47
CA LYS A 69 5.62 23.14 -4.19
C LYS A 69 5.92 24.36 -3.31
N ASP A 70 5.05 24.73 -2.38
CA ASP A 70 5.26 25.89 -1.53
C ASP A 70 6.25 25.58 -0.41
N PHE A 71 6.17 24.37 0.16
CA PHE A 71 7.18 23.91 1.11
C PHE A 71 8.54 23.70 0.44
N TYR A 72 8.58 23.11 -0.76
CA TYR A 72 9.80 22.98 -1.57
C TYR A 72 10.48 24.33 -1.78
N LYS A 73 9.73 25.37 -2.19
CA LYS A 73 10.29 26.72 -2.39
C LYS A 73 10.92 27.27 -1.11
N LYS A 74 10.28 27.08 0.05
CA LYS A 74 10.83 27.50 1.34
C LYS A 74 12.14 26.77 1.67
N LEU A 75 12.17 25.46 1.48
CA LEU A 75 13.38 24.65 1.69
C LEU A 75 14.51 25.07 0.74
N PHE A 76 14.18 25.34 -0.52
CA PHE A 76 15.12 25.81 -1.53
C PHE A 76 15.72 27.16 -1.17
N GLU A 77 14.89 28.12 -0.74
CA GLU A 77 15.37 29.43 -0.28
C GLU A 77 16.29 29.33 0.93
N ASN A 78 16.02 28.40 1.87
CA ASN A 78 16.90 28.15 3.02
C ASN A 78 18.27 27.59 2.59
N ALA A 79 18.28 26.76 1.55
CA ALA A 79 19.49 26.11 1.06
C ALA A 79 20.24 26.91 -0.02
N LYS A 80 19.69 28.01 -0.55
CA LYS A 80 20.21 28.72 -1.74
C LYS A 80 21.67 29.19 -1.67
N SER A 81 22.21 29.32 -0.47
CA SER A 81 23.62 29.69 -0.24
C SER A 81 24.61 28.55 -0.51
N LEU A 82 24.11 27.34 -0.75
CA LEU A 82 24.91 26.15 -1.04
C LEU A 82 25.15 26.02 -2.56
N PRO A 83 26.32 25.51 -2.98
CA PRO A 83 26.75 25.58 -4.38
C PRO A 83 26.03 24.62 -5.33
N LEU A 84 25.54 23.47 -4.85
CA LEU A 84 24.95 22.40 -5.67
C LEU A 84 23.63 21.90 -5.07
N VAL A 85 22.62 22.78 -5.08
CA VAL A 85 21.25 22.45 -4.67
C VAL A 85 20.42 22.09 -5.90
N LYS A 86 19.76 20.93 -5.87
CA LYS A 86 18.86 20.49 -6.94
C LYS A 86 17.49 20.10 -6.41
N ASN A 87 16.50 20.16 -7.29
CA ASN A 87 15.25 19.43 -7.10
C ASN A 87 15.55 17.93 -7.24
N GLY A 88 15.41 17.18 -6.14
CA GLY A 88 15.66 15.74 -6.14
C GLY A 88 14.62 14.95 -6.93
N ILE A 89 13.37 15.41 -6.98
CA ILE A 89 12.30 14.77 -7.76
C ILE A 89 12.64 14.88 -9.25
N GLU A 90 12.92 16.09 -9.76
CA GLU A 90 13.33 16.29 -11.17
C GLU A 90 14.63 15.55 -11.53
N SER A 91 15.54 15.39 -10.56
CA SER A 91 16.78 14.64 -10.76
C SER A 91 16.48 13.15 -10.94
N LEU A 92 15.57 12.59 -10.14
CA LEU A 92 15.10 11.22 -10.28
C LEU A 92 14.32 11.00 -11.57
N GLU A 93 13.46 11.95 -11.99
CA GLU A 93 12.72 11.88 -13.26
C GLU A 93 13.67 11.61 -14.44
N LYS A 94 14.79 12.35 -14.50
CA LYS A 94 15.78 12.21 -15.57
C LYS A 94 16.44 10.83 -15.55
N VAL A 95 16.84 10.35 -14.37
CA VAL A 95 17.47 9.03 -14.21
C VAL A 95 16.48 7.92 -14.60
N PHE A 96 15.24 7.98 -14.13
CA PHE A 96 14.23 6.99 -14.47
C PHE A 96 13.88 7.02 -15.97
N LYS A 97 13.79 8.20 -16.58
CA LYS A 97 13.58 8.33 -18.02
C LYS A 97 14.71 7.66 -18.81
N GLU A 98 15.96 7.98 -18.50
CA GLU A 98 17.12 7.39 -19.17
C GLU A 98 17.16 5.86 -18.98
N ALA A 99 16.82 5.37 -17.80
CA ALA A 99 16.71 3.94 -17.53
C ALA A 99 15.59 3.28 -18.36
N LEU A 100 14.42 3.92 -18.46
CA LEU A 100 13.29 3.44 -19.28
C LEU A 100 13.61 3.40 -20.77
N GLU A 101 14.34 4.38 -21.31
CA GLU A 101 14.74 4.40 -22.71
C GLU A 101 15.69 3.24 -23.07
N ASN A 102 16.43 2.73 -22.10
CA ASN A 102 17.33 1.59 -22.24
C ASN A 102 16.70 0.25 -21.79
N PHE A 103 15.44 0.26 -21.33
CA PHE A 103 14.77 -0.92 -20.80
C PHE A 103 14.41 -1.90 -21.92
N ASN A 104 14.89 -3.14 -21.82
CA ASN A 104 14.53 -4.19 -22.77
C ASN A 104 13.16 -4.78 -22.45
N PHE A 105 12.19 -4.55 -23.34
CA PHE A 105 10.82 -5.02 -23.16
C PHE A 105 10.68 -6.54 -23.10
N GLU A 106 11.62 -7.31 -23.65
CA GLU A 106 11.58 -8.78 -23.55
C GLU A 106 11.57 -9.26 -22.09
N TRP A 107 12.17 -8.49 -21.17
CA TRP A 107 12.15 -8.82 -19.74
C TRP A 107 10.75 -8.82 -19.13
N VAL A 108 9.81 -8.02 -19.66
CA VAL A 108 8.40 -8.05 -19.22
C VAL A 108 7.74 -9.36 -19.63
N LYS A 109 8.13 -9.92 -20.78
CA LYS A 109 7.54 -11.16 -21.31
C LYS A 109 7.94 -12.40 -20.54
N GLU A 110 9.11 -12.37 -19.89
CA GLU A 110 9.59 -13.47 -19.04
C GLU A 110 8.62 -13.77 -17.89
N ASN A 111 7.87 -12.77 -17.42
CA ASN A 111 6.82 -12.90 -16.40
C ASN A 111 7.28 -13.66 -15.14
N VAL A 112 8.52 -13.37 -14.70
CA VAL A 112 9.16 -13.92 -13.50
C VAL A 112 9.75 -12.79 -12.66
N ILE A 113 9.98 -13.06 -11.38
CA ILE A 113 10.61 -12.09 -10.47
C ILE A 113 12.09 -11.97 -10.83
N ASN A 114 12.51 -10.78 -11.25
CA ASN A 114 13.91 -10.47 -11.52
C ASN A 114 14.19 -8.98 -11.23
N ASP A 115 15.46 -8.57 -11.35
CA ASP A 115 15.86 -7.17 -11.12
C ASP A 115 15.14 -6.19 -12.07
N HIS A 116 14.77 -6.61 -13.28
CA HIS A 116 14.03 -5.79 -14.24
C HIS A 116 12.61 -5.51 -13.76
N PHE A 117 11.95 -6.51 -13.20
CA PHE A 117 10.65 -6.33 -12.56
C PHE A 117 10.76 -5.38 -11.35
N LEU A 118 11.80 -5.57 -10.53
CA LEU A 118 12.06 -4.70 -9.38
C LEU A 118 12.24 -3.24 -9.81
N PHE A 119 12.96 -2.99 -10.92
CA PHE A 119 13.07 -1.66 -11.50
C PHE A 119 11.71 -1.07 -11.89
N LEU A 120 10.84 -1.85 -12.55
CA LEU A 120 9.48 -1.42 -12.87
C LEU A 120 8.69 -1.08 -11.60
N SER A 121 8.79 -1.90 -10.55
CA SER A 121 8.16 -1.62 -9.26
C SER A 121 8.58 -0.26 -8.69
N TYR A 122 9.88 0.04 -8.67
CA TYR A 122 10.36 1.35 -8.20
C TYR A 122 9.98 2.50 -9.13
N THR A 123 9.88 2.25 -10.43
CA THR A 123 9.43 3.23 -11.41
C THR A 123 7.96 3.61 -11.19
N GLY A 124 7.09 2.62 -10.97
CA GLY A 124 5.69 2.89 -10.62
C GLY A 124 5.56 3.52 -9.24
N TYR A 125 6.36 3.09 -8.27
CA TYR A 125 6.39 3.73 -6.96
C TYR A 125 6.77 5.20 -7.07
N PHE A 126 7.79 5.54 -7.85
CA PHE A 126 8.18 6.93 -8.11
C PHE A 126 7.03 7.73 -8.73
N CYS A 127 6.41 7.20 -9.78
CA CYS A 127 5.29 7.85 -10.47
C CYS A 127 4.13 8.16 -9.51
N LEU A 128 3.73 7.18 -8.69
CA LEU A 128 2.59 7.31 -7.78
C LEU A 128 2.92 8.15 -6.55
N HIS A 129 4.11 7.96 -5.98
CA HIS A 129 4.52 8.68 -4.78
C HIS A 129 4.68 10.17 -5.06
N PHE A 130 5.21 10.55 -6.23
CA PHE A 130 5.42 11.96 -6.59
C PHE A 130 4.36 12.52 -7.54
N TRP A 131 3.26 11.80 -7.80
CA TRP A 131 2.27 12.13 -8.84
C TRP A 131 1.81 13.59 -8.85
N ILE A 132 1.52 14.18 -7.68
CA ILE A 132 1.08 15.58 -7.56
C ILE A 132 2.12 16.59 -8.06
N SER A 133 3.40 16.22 -7.97
CA SER A 133 4.52 17.05 -8.44
C SER A 133 4.87 16.81 -9.91
N LEU A 134 4.51 15.65 -10.45
CA LEU A 134 4.79 15.28 -11.83
C LEU A 134 3.80 16.00 -12.76
N ASP A 135 4.31 16.54 -13.86
CA ASP A 135 3.48 17.00 -14.97
C ASP A 135 3.12 15.81 -15.86
N GLU A 136 1.85 15.64 -16.25
CA GLU A 136 1.44 14.57 -17.16
C GLU A 136 2.19 14.60 -18.51
N LYS A 137 2.67 15.78 -18.92
CA LYS A 137 3.45 15.99 -20.14
C LYS A 137 4.96 15.81 -19.93
N ASN A 138 5.40 15.52 -18.71
CA ASN A 138 6.80 15.26 -18.41
C ASN A 138 7.31 14.06 -19.24
N ALA A 139 8.54 14.15 -19.74
CA ALA A 139 9.11 13.12 -20.60
C ALA A 139 9.26 11.74 -19.92
N PHE A 140 9.56 11.69 -18.62
CA PHE A 140 9.53 10.45 -17.84
C PHE A 140 8.14 9.84 -17.86
N VAL A 141 7.12 10.66 -17.57
CA VAL A 141 5.73 10.23 -17.47
C VAL A 141 5.21 9.70 -18.80
N VAL A 142 5.52 10.39 -19.90
CA VAL A 142 5.15 9.96 -21.25
C VAL A 142 5.81 8.61 -21.59
N ALA A 143 7.11 8.47 -21.38
CA ALA A 143 7.83 7.23 -21.65
C ALA A 143 7.30 6.05 -20.80
N PHE A 144 7.00 6.33 -19.54
CA PHE A 144 6.45 5.34 -18.62
C PHE A 144 5.05 4.88 -19.05
N LYS A 145 4.18 5.83 -19.43
CA LYS A 145 2.85 5.56 -19.97
C LYS A 145 2.89 4.68 -21.23
N GLU A 146 3.81 4.98 -22.16
CA GLU A 146 4.01 4.16 -23.36
C GLU A 146 4.43 2.73 -23.03
N LEU A 147 5.34 2.55 -22.07
CA LEU A 147 5.73 1.22 -21.60
C LEU A 147 4.54 0.45 -21.00
N CYS A 148 3.71 1.10 -20.18
CA CYS A 148 2.53 0.48 -19.59
C CYS A 148 1.51 0.05 -20.67
N PHE A 149 1.30 0.84 -21.72
CA PHE A 149 0.44 0.43 -22.84
C PHE A 149 0.99 -0.76 -23.62
N ARG A 150 2.31 -0.79 -23.87
CA ARG A 150 2.94 -1.96 -24.51
C ARG A 150 2.81 -3.22 -23.66
N ALA A 151 3.00 -3.11 -22.34
CA ALA A 151 2.80 -4.22 -21.41
C ALA A 151 1.33 -4.68 -21.40
N ASN A 152 0.38 -3.74 -21.42
CA ASN A 152 -1.05 -4.01 -21.53
C ASN A 152 -1.38 -4.82 -22.79
N ASP A 153 -0.88 -4.42 -23.96
CA ASP A 153 -1.16 -5.12 -25.22
C ASP A 153 -0.59 -6.54 -25.23
N TYR A 154 0.61 -6.72 -24.66
CA TYR A 154 1.23 -8.04 -24.48
C TYR A 154 0.36 -8.94 -23.62
N PHE A 155 -0.02 -8.51 -22.40
CA PHE A 155 -0.79 -9.35 -21.48
C PHE A 155 -2.22 -9.60 -22.00
N THR A 156 -2.83 -8.62 -22.65
CA THR A 156 -4.12 -8.79 -23.36
C THR A 156 -4.04 -9.95 -24.36
N SER A 157 -2.96 -9.99 -25.16
CA SER A 157 -2.72 -11.04 -26.15
C SER A 157 -2.38 -12.38 -25.50
N TYR A 158 -1.46 -12.38 -24.51
CA TYR A 158 -0.99 -13.57 -23.81
C TYR A 158 -2.12 -14.33 -23.11
N PHE A 159 -3.03 -13.60 -22.46
CA PHE A 159 -4.21 -14.20 -21.84
C PHE A 159 -5.39 -14.38 -22.82
N ASN A 160 -5.26 -13.99 -24.09
CA ASN A 160 -6.34 -13.99 -25.08
C ASN A 160 -7.61 -13.31 -24.51
N LEU A 161 -7.47 -12.05 -24.07
CA LEU A 161 -8.56 -11.27 -23.49
C LEU A 161 -9.44 -10.71 -24.61
N GLN A 162 -10.67 -11.23 -24.72
CA GLN A 162 -11.66 -10.84 -25.74
C GLN A 162 -12.74 -9.90 -25.18
N SER A 163 -12.79 -9.74 -23.86
CA SER A 163 -13.80 -8.97 -23.14
C SER A 163 -13.16 -8.26 -21.95
N PRO A 164 -13.83 -7.24 -21.38
CA PRO A 164 -13.42 -6.65 -20.13
C PRO A 164 -13.20 -7.73 -19.05
N VAL A 165 -12.10 -7.61 -18.30
CA VAL A 165 -11.73 -8.54 -17.22
C VAL A 165 -11.66 -7.78 -15.90
N VAL A 166 -12.08 -8.43 -14.82
CA VAL A 166 -11.88 -7.92 -13.47
C VAL A 166 -10.65 -8.58 -12.85
N GLY A 167 -9.69 -7.77 -12.44
CA GLY A 167 -8.54 -8.21 -11.67
C GLY A 167 -8.88 -8.21 -10.18
N ILE A 168 -8.54 -9.28 -9.46
CA ILE A 168 -8.77 -9.36 -8.01
C ILE A 168 -7.47 -9.66 -7.32
N GLN A 169 -7.08 -8.78 -6.40
CA GLN A 169 -5.92 -8.99 -5.56
C GLN A 169 -6.07 -10.27 -4.74
N VAL A 170 -5.01 -11.08 -4.71
CA VAL A 170 -4.83 -12.14 -3.72
C VAL A 170 -3.70 -11.74 -2.79
N THR A 171 -3.95 -11.84 -1.49
CA THR A 171 -2.95 -11.62 -0.44
C THR A 171 -3.07 -12.70 0.61
N THR A 172 -1.92 -13.17 1.09
CA THR A 172 -1.82 -14.06 2.26
C THR A 172 -2.10 -13.35 3.58
N PHE A 173 -2.15 -12.01 3.56
CA PHE A 173 -2.50 -11.24 4.73
C PHE A 173 -4.02 -11.26 4.95
N SER A 174 -4.44 -10.94 6.18
CA SER A 174 -5.87 -10.78 6.52
C SER A 174 -6.63 -9.82 5.59
N GLY A 175 -5.91 -8.97 4.84
CA GLY A 175 -6.35 -8.18 3.68
C GLY A 175 -7.35 -8.87 2.77
N GLY A 176 -6.97 -10.04 2.26
CA GLY A 176 -7.72 -10.74 1.22
C GLY A 176 -9.08 -11.22 1.70
N LYS A 177 -9.22 -11.43 3.01
CA LYS A 177 -10.49 -11.83 3.63
C LYS A 177 -11.57 -10.77 3.44
N HIS A 178 -11.21 -9.48 3.39
CA HIS A 178 -12.17 -8.38 3.21
C HIS A 178 -12.75 -8.31 1.79
N LEU A 179 -12.03 -8.86 0.81
CA LEU A 179 -12.54 -9.03 -0.55
C LEU A 179 -13.61 -10.13 -0.64
N GLY A 180 -13.75 -10.95 0.40
CA GLY A 180 -14.79 -11.96 0.51
C GLY A 180 -14.84 -12.88 -0.71
N GLU A 181 -16.05 -13.14 -1.20
CA GLU A 181 -16.33 -13.96 -2.38
C GLU A 181 -16.54 -13.13 -3.67
N ILE A 182 -16.04 -11.88 -3.75
CA ILE A 182 -16.29 -11.02 -4.92
C ILE A 182 -15.90 -11.73 -6.22
N GLY A 183 -14.76 -12.44 -6.26
CA GLY A 183 -14.33 -13.17 -7.45
C GLY A 183 -15.31 -14.25 -7.87
N ASP A 184 -15.72 -15.10 -6.93
CA ASP A 184 -16.64 -16.20 -7.18
C ASP A 184 -18.05 -15.68 -7.53
N PHE A 185 -18.46 -14.56 -6.94
CA PHE A 185 -19.70 -13.87 -7.31
C PHE A 185 -19.64 -13.37 -8.76
N LEU A 186 -18.59 -12.66 -9.16
CA LEU A 186 -18.44 -12.13 -10.52
C LEU A 186 -18.37 -13.26 -11.55
N GLN A 187 -17.66 -14.35 -11.25
CA GLN A 187 -17.63 -15.54 -12.11
C GLN A 187 -19.01 -16.17 -12.28
N ARG A 188 -19.82 -16.25 -11.21
CA ARG A 188 -21.23 -16.70 -11.28
C ARG A 188 -22.10 -15.78 -12.16
N GLN A 189 -21.73 -14.51 -12.30
CA GLN A 189 -22.36 -13.56 -13.23
C GLN A 189 -21.81 -13.65 -14.66
N ASN A 190 -21.06 -14.72 -15.00
CA ASN A 190 -20.39 -14.90 -16.29
C ASN A 190 -19.36 -13.82 -16.63
N LEU A 191 -18.79 -13.15 -15.62
CA LEU A 191 -17.68 -12.22 -15.82
C LEU A 191 -16.34 -12.95 -15.75
N ARG A 192 -15.42 -12.55 -16.61
CA ARG A 192 -14.05 -13.08 -16.60
C ARG A 192 -13.26 -12.42 -15.46
N VAL A 193 -12.69 -13.26 -14.60
CA VAL A 193 -11.90 -12.85 -13.43
C VAL A 193 -10.48 -13.37 -13.57
N ILE A 194 -9.50 -12.52 -13.23
CA ILE A 194 -8.09 -12.88 -13.09
C ILE A 194 -7.65 -12.56 -11.66
N TYR A 195 -7.01 -13.53 -11.00
CA TYR A 195 -6.48 -13.38 -9.66
C TYR A 195 -5.02 -12.91 -9.71
N VAL A 196 -4.70 -11.82 -9.02
CA VAL A 196 -3.37 -11.19 -9.09
C VAL A 196 -2.65 -11.40 -7.77
N TYR A 197 -1.55 -12.16 -7.83
CA TYR A 197 -0.68 -12.48 -6.72
C TYR A 197 0.52 -11.53 -6.76
N TYR A 198 0.86 -10.91 -5.63
CA TYR A 198 2.10 -10.12 -5.51
C TYR A 198 3.23 -10.91 -4.86
N ASP A 199 2.94 -12.06 -4.24
CA ASP A 199 3.93 -12.93 -3.63
C ASP A 199 4.12 -14.21 -4.45
N GLU A 200 5.39 -14.53 -4.74
CA GLU A 200 5.75 -15.67 -5.58
C GLU A 200 5.44 -17.00 -4.91
N GLU A 201 5.70 -17.09 -3.59
CA GLU A 201 5.54 -18.32 -2.82
C GLU A 201 4.11 -18.84 -2.91
N SER A 202 3.11 -17.96 -2.74
CA SER A 202 1.70 -18.38 -2.88
C SER A 202 1.33 -18.72 -4.31
N TYR A 203 1.86 -17.98 -5.29
CA TYR A 203 1.58 -18.25 -6.69
C TYR A 203 2.14 -19.60 -7.16
N VAL A 204 3.38 -19.94 -6.78
CA VAL A 204 4.01 -21.22 -7.15
C VAL A 204 3.25 -22.40 -6.54
N CYS A 205 2.71 -22.24 -5.34
CA CYS A 205 1.88 -23.25 -4.68
C CYS A 205 0.50 -23.46 -5.33
N LEU A 206 0.12 -22.67 -6.34
CA LEU A 206 -1.18 -22.84 -7.00
C LEU A 206 -1.27 -24.14 -7.80
N PRO A 207 -2.42 -24.85 -7.71
CA PRO A 207 -2.72 -25.95 -8.61
C PRO A 207 -2.63 -25.50 -10.09
N PRO A 208 -2.12 -26.33 -11.01
CA PRO A 208 -2.01 -25.98 -12.43
C PRO A 208 -3.32 -25.49 -13.05
N SER A 209 -4.46 -26.02 -12.61
CA SER A 209 -5.80 -25.61 -13.06
C SER A 209 -6.17 -24.16 -12.73
N LYS A 210 -5.55 -23.55 -11.72
CA LYS A 210 -5.78 -22.15 -11.35
C LYS A 210 -4.82 -21.19 -12.02
N ARG A 211 -3.66 -21.66 -12.49
CA ARG A 211 -2.62 -20.80 -13.08
C ARG A 211 -3.08 -20.06 -14.34
N SER A 212 -3.97 -20.65 -15.14
CA SER A 212 -4.52 -19.99 -16.34
C SER A 212 -5.43 -18.80 -16.04
N GLN A 213 -5.83 -18.61 -14.79
CA GLN A 213 -6.66 -17.49 -14.31
C GLN A 213 -5.92 -16.62 -13.31
N SER A 214 -4.59 -16.77 -13.21
CA SER A 214 -3.78 -16.07 -12.23
C SER A 214 -2.59 -15.39 -12.88
N ILE A 215 -2.19 -14.26 -12.33
CA ILE A 215 -0.96 -13.55 -12.68
C ILE A 215 -0.13 -13.43 -11.42
N CYS A 216 1.16 -13.78 -11.50
CA CYS A 216 2.14 -13.34 -10.53
C CYS A 216 2.73 -12.02 -11.02
N PHE A 217 2.46 -10.95 -10.30
CA PHE A 217 2.99 -9.64 -10.62
C PHE A 217 3.52 -9.05 -9.30
N PRO A 218 4.80 -9.26 -8.97
CA PRO A 218 5.38 -8.94 -7.66
C PRO A 218 5.67 -7.44 -7.48
N LEU A 219 4.68 -6.65 -7.87
CA LEU A 219 4.55 -5.24 -7.66
C LEU A 219 3.68 -5.08 -6.42
N GLN A 220 3.97 -4.10 -5.58
CA GLN A 220 3.06 -3.77 -4.48
C GLN A 220 1.67 -3.51 -5.07
N SER A 221 0.64 -4.21 -4.58
CA SER A 221 -0.66 -4.23 -5.26
C SER A 221 -1.33 -2.86 -5.39
N SER A 222 -0.99 -1.92 -4.50
CA SER A 222 -1.40 -0.51 -4.58
C SER A 222 -0.88 0.23 -5.81
N TYR A 223 0.04 -0.36 -6.56
CA TYR A 223 0.64 0.21 -7.77
C TYR A 223 0.11 -0.45 -9.05
N MET A 224 -0.73 -1.49 -8.95
CA MET A 224 -1.10 -2.31 -10.09
C MET A 224 -1.91 -1.58 -11.14
N GLY A 225 -2.78 -0.65 -10.75
CA GLY A 225 -3.61 0.12 -11.68
C GLY A 225 -2.87 1.14 -12.53
N ILE A 226 -1.55 1.32 -12.40
CA ILE A 226 -0.76 2.05 -13.43
C ILE A 226 -0.06 1.14 -14.43
N PHE A 227 0.15 -0.13 -14.06
CA PHE A 227 0.93 -1.09 -14.85
C PHE A 227 0.06 -2.13 -15.56
N LEU A 228 -0.92 -2.68 -14.84
CA LEU A 228 -1.85 -3.70 -15.33
C LEU A 228 -3.17 -3.05 -15.75
N ASN A 229 -3.10 -2.25 -16.82
CA ASN A 229 -4.29 -1.62 -17.43
C ASN A 229 -5.19 -2.60 -18.20
N ILE A 230 -4.88 -3.91 -18.13
CA ILE A 230 -5.65 -4.99 -18.77
C ILE A 230 -7.02 -5.19 -18.10
N PHE A 231 -7.19 -4.67 -16.89
CA PHE A 231 -8.42 -4.83 -16.12
C PHE A 231 -9.34 -3.64 -16.33
N GLN A 232 -10.62 -3.92 -16.52
CA GLN A 232 -11.67 -2.91 -16.43
C GLN A 232 -11.74 -2.33 -15.01
N PHE A 233 -11.65 -3.22 -14.02
CA PHE A 233 -11.57 -2.89 -12.61
C PHE A 233 -10.53 -3.78 -11.95
N TYR A 234 -9.69 -3.17 -11.11
CA TYR A 234 -8.78 -3.89 -10.23
C TYR A 234 -9.25 -3.76 -8.78
N VAL A 235 -9.73 -4.87 -8.22
CA VAL A 235 -10.27 -4.95 -6.86
C VAL A 235 -9.15 -5.26 -5.87
N THR A 236 -8.97 -4.40 -4.87
CA THR A 236 -7.86 -4.52 -3.91
C THR A 236 -8.27 -4.10 -2.51
N CYS A 237 -7.63 -4.70 -1.51
CA CYS A 237 -7.74 -4.30 -0.10
C CYS A 237 -6.55 -3.48 0.40
N LEU A 238 -5.52 -3.29 -0.44
CA LEU A 238 -4.38 -2.42 -0.13
C LEU A 238 -4.67 -1.04 -0.69
N MET A 239 -4.57 -0.02 0.18
CA MET A 239 -4.87 1.36 -0.20
C MET A 239 -4.01 1.77 -1.41
N PRO A 240 -4.61 2.06 -2.57
CA PRO A 240 -3.86 2.57 -3.70
C PRO A 240 -3.31 3.97 -3.38
N LEU A 241 -2.14 4.28 -3.92
CA LEU A 241 -1.64 5.65 -3.95
C LEU A 241 -2.43 6.46 -5.00
N THR A 242 -2.19 7.77 -5.03
CA THR A 242 -2.81 8.64 -6.03
C THR A 242 -2.49 8.16 -7.42
N ALA A 243 -3.52 7.78 -8.18
CA ALA A 243 -3.33 7.14 -9.48
C ALA A 243 -3.61 8.12 -10.62
N PRO A 244 -2.80 8.09 -11.70
CA PRO A 244 -3.07 8.83 -12.91
C PRO A 244 -4.35 8.33 -13.61
N SER A 245 -4.98 9.21 -14.36
CA SER A 245 -6.25 8.95 -15.07
C SER A 245 -6.14 7.91 -16.19
N TRP A 246 -4.95 7.71 -16.78
CA TRP A 246 -4.74 6.68 -17.82
C TRP A 246 -4.62 5.26 -17.27
N GLY A 247 -4.52 5.10 -15.96
CA GLY A 247 -4.45 3.80 -15.31
C GLY A 247 -5.77 3.04 -15.35
N GLY A 248 -5.71 1.74 -15.06
CA GLY A 248 -6.88 0.91 -14.79
C GLY A 248 -7.64 1.40 -13.55
N LYS A 249 -8.97 1.30 -13.59
CA LYS A 249 -9.81 1.78 -12.48
C LYS A 249 -9.69 0.86 -11.27
N TYR A 250 -9.49 1.44 -10.09
CA TYR A 250 -9.46 0.68 -8.85
C TYR A 250 -10.86 0.47 -8.27
N VAL A 251 -11.06 -0.65 -7.59
CA VAL A 251 -12.12 -0.84 -6.60
C VAL A 251 -11.44 -1.16 -5.28
N TYR A 252 -11.30 -0.16 -4.44
CA TYR A 252 -10.66 -0.29 -3.14
C TYR A 252 -11.68 -0.66 -2.07
N VAL A 253 -11.47 -1.81 -1.44
CA VAL A 253 -12.20 -2.26 -0.26
C VAL A 253 -11.30 -1.99 0.95
N SER A 254 -11.71 -1.11 1.85
CA SER A 254 -10.92 -0.80 3.05
C SER A 254 -10.55 -2.08 3.82
N HIS A 255 -9.37 -2.15 4.45
CA HIS A 255 -9.00 -3.32 5.25
C HIS A 255 -9.55 -3.20 6.68
N ALA A 256 -9.55 -1.99 7.22
CA ALA A 256 -10.16 -1.70 8.51
C ALA A 256 -11.26 -0.66 8.40
N TYR A 257 -12.21 -0.73 9.34
CA TYR A 257 -13.19 0.33 9.60
C TYR A 257 -12.51 1.67 9.88
N ILE A 258 -11.24 1.62 10.28
CA ILE A 258 -10.45 2.71 10.80
C ILE A 258 -9.38 3.17 9.81
N ASP A 259 -9.19 2.60 8.61
CA ASP A 259 -8.00 2.95 7.80
C ASP A 259 -7.89 4.46 7.44
N PRO A 260 -8.99 5.19 7.14
CA PRO A 260 -8.94 6.65 7.03
C PRO A 260 -8.98 7.35 8.39
N ILE A 261 -9.75 6.82 9.35
CA ILE A 261 -10.01 7.44 10.66
C ILE A 261 -8.79 7.32 11.61
N ALA A 262 -7.98 6.28 11.47
CA ALA A 262 -6.77 6.05 12.26
C ALA A 262 -5.68 7.03 11.85
N ALA A 263 -5.56 7.28 10.54
CA ALA A 263 -4.71 8.34 10.01
C ALA A 263 -5.20 9.72 10.51
N LEU A 264 -6.48 10.04 10.35
CA LEU A 264 -7.04 11.35 10.70
C LEU A 264 -7.10 11.64 12.21
N TYR A 265 -7.54 10.68 13.01
CA TYR A 265 -7.99 10.92 14.40
C TYR A 265 -7.06 10.34 15.46
N GLN A 266 -6.34 9.25 15.16
CA GLN A 266 -5.45 8.60 16.14
C GLN A 266 -4.00 9.08 16.04
N ARG A 267 -3.55 9.51 14.84
CA ARG A 267 -2.14 9.85 14.62
C ARG A 267 -1.83 11.35 14.70
N ASN A 268 -2.81 12.24 14.48
CA ASN A 268 -2.66 13.70 14.60
C ASN A 268 -1.36 14.24 13.95
N ARG A 269 -0.94 13.68 12.81
CA ARG A 269 0.29 14.13 12.14
C ARG A 269 -0.07 15.18 11.08
N PRO A 270 0.58 16.36 11.06
CA PRO A 270 0.35 17.38 10.03
C PRO A 270 0.55 16.88 8.59
N LEU A 271 1.41 15.86 8.41
CA LEU A 271 1.61 15.16 7.13
C LEU A 271 0.37 14.37 6.70
N ASP A 272 -0.36 13.75 7.64
CA ASP A 272 -1.57 12.97 7.34
C ASP A 272 -2.65 13.87 6.73
N ASP A 273 -2.69 15.15 7.10
CA ASP A 273 -3.61 16.16 6.56
C ASP A 273 -3.31 16.53 5.10
N PHE A 274 -2.03 16.64 4.73
CA PHE A 274 -1.59 16.86 3.35
C PHE A 274 -1.89 15.63 2.48
N TRP A 275 -1.53 14.44 2.97
CA TRP A 275 -1.78 13.16 2.31
C TRP A 275 -3.28 12.93 2.11
N PHE A 276 -4.09 13.20 3.12
CA PHE A 276 -5.53 13.02 3.04
C PHE A 276 -6.21 14.00 2.08
N LYS A 277 -5.76 15.25 2.03
CA LYS A 277 -6.31 16.24 1.07
C LYS A 277 -5.89 15.93 -0.35
N ARG A 278 -4.59 15.77 -0.60
CA ARG A 278 -4.10 15.79 -2.00
C ARG A 278 -3.87 14.42 -2.61
N LYS A 279 -3.69 13.36 -1.82
CA LYS A 279 -3.26 12.05 -2.31
C LYS A 279 -4.30 10.93 -2.31
N MET A 280 -5.56 11.27 -2.11
CA MET A 280 -6.63 10.28 -1.99
C MET A 280 -7.33 9.91 -3.31
N GLY A 281 -7.04 10.58 -4.44
CA GLY A 281 -7.66 10.22 -5.72
C GLY A 281 -7.07 8.92 -6.28
N ILE A 282 -7.86 7.85 -6.35
CA ILE A 282 -7.38 6.53 -6.83
C ILE A 282 -7.78 6.20 -8.25
N ASN A 283 -8.49 7.08 -8.95
CA ASN A 283 -9.03 6.78 -10.28
C ASN A 283 -9.90 5.52 -10.23
N GLY A 284 -11.03 5.59 -9.52
CA GLY A 284 -11.89 4.44 -9.34
C GLY A 284 -12.92 4.63 -8.24
N PHE A 285 -13.16 3.57 -7.47
CA PHE A 285 -14.19 3.52 -6.45
C PHE A 285 -13.63 3.01 -5.12
N ARG A 286 -14.10 3.60 -4.02
CA ARG A 286 -13.78 3.26 -2.64
C ARG A 286 -15.06 2.77 -1.97
N MET A 287 -15.07 1.52 -1.56
CA MET A 287 -16.18 0.94 -0.82
C MET A 287 -16.16 1.45 0.62
N ILE A 288 -17.20 2.19 0.97
CA ILE A 288 -17.39 2.77 2.30
C ILE A 288 -18.33 1.90 3.10
N THR A 289 -17.88 1.56 4.31
CA THR A 289 -18.45 0.48 5.10
C THR A 289 -19.48 0.95 6.13
N SER A 290 -19.57 2.25 6.38
CA SER A 290 -20.58 2.84 7.27
C SER A 290 -20.91 4.29 6.92
N VAL A 291 -22.08 4.74 7.36
CA VAL A 291 -22.53 6.13 7.23
C VAL A 291 -21.59 7.10 7.94
N SER A 292 -21.01 6.73 9.09
CA SER A 292 -20.07 7.61 9.79
C SER A 292 -18.78 7.81 8.99
N ASN A 293 -18.26 6.75 8.37
CA ASN A 293 -17.08 6.84 7.52
C ASN A 293 -17.38 7.69 6.29
N TYR A 294 -18.54 7.49 5.68
CA TYR A 294 -18.97 8.27 4.52
C TYR A 294 -18.98 9.77 4.83
N LYS A 295 -19.59 10.19 5.94
CA LYS A 295 -19.61 11.60 6.36
C LYS A 295 -18.22 12.21 6.53
N ILE A 296 -17.27 11.46 7.10
CA ILE A 296 -15.88 11.94 7.29
C ILE A 296 -15.17 12.10 5.94
N LEU A 297 -15.42 11.19 4.99
CA LEU A 297 -14.77 11.21 3.69
C LEU A 297 -15.41 12.23 2.74
N GLU A 298 -16.74 12.35 2.74
CA GLU A 298 -17.51 13.19 1.80
C GLU A 298 -17.05 14.65 1.83
N GLU A 299 -16.97 15.27 3.01
CA GLU A 299 -16.56 16.68 3.14
C GLU A 299 -15.15 16.92 2.56
N LYS A 300 -14.25 15.96 2.77
CA LYS A 300 -12.83 16.09 2.40
C LYS A 300 -12.57 15.71 0.95
N PHE A 301 -13.31 14.74 0.43
CA PHE A 301 -13.25 14.35 -0.98
C PHE A 301 -13.88 15.43 -1.86
N LEU A 302 -14.94 16.11 -1.38
CA LEU A 302 -15.53 17.27 -2.04
C LEU A 302 -14.54 18.44 -2.15
N GLU A 303 -13.77 18.73 -1.09
CA GLU A 303 -12.71 19.76 -1.13
C GLU A 303 -11.66 19.51 -2.23
N CYS A 304 -11.51 18.25 -2.66
CA CYS A 304 -10.42 17.79 -3.51
C CYS A 304 -10.89 17.23 -4.87
N GLY A 305 -12.19 17.23 -5.15
CA GLY A 305 -12.78 16.77 -6.42
C GLY A 305 -12.78 15.25 -6.62
N TYR A 306 -12.89 14.48 -5.53
CA TYR A 306 -12.90 13.01 -5.56
C TYR A 306 -14.23 12.39 -5.10
N GLU A 307 -15.29 13.18 -4.94
CA GLU A 307 -16.58 12.73 -4.39
C GLU A 307 -17.19 11.54 -5.14
N GLU A 308 -16.97 11.45 -6.46
CA GLU A 308 -17.45 10.35 -7.31
C GLU A 308 -16.77 9.01 -7.00
N GLU A 309 -15.64 9.02 -6.29
CA GLU A 309 -14.95 7.78 -5.89
C GLU A 309 -15.65 7.09 -4.71
N LEU A 310 -16.55 7.75 -3.96
CA LEU A 310 -17.14 7.18 -2.75
C LEU A 310 -18.37 6.30 -3.07
N VAL A 311 -18.35 5.03 -2.67
CA VAL A 311 -19.45 4.07 -2.88
C VAL A 311 -19.86 3.42 -1.57
N CYS A 312 -21.10 3.66 -1.11
CA CYS A 312 -21.66 2.99 0.06
C CYS A 312 -22.02 1.54 -0.26
N ALA A 313 -21.19 0.58 0.18
CA ALA A 313 -21.35 -0.83 -0.18
C ALA A 313 -21.12 -1.82 0.99
N GLY A 314 -20.68 -1.37 2.17
CA GLY A 314 -20.35 -2.30 3.26
C GLY A 314 -19.06 -3.09 2.99
N TYR A 315 -18.87 -4.19 3.72
CA TYR A 315 -17.76 -5.13 3.47
C TYR A 315 -18.30 -6.35 2.72
N PRO A 316 -17.76 -6.67 1.53
CA PRO A 316 -18.12 -7.87 0.79
C PRO A 316 -17.91 -9.17 1.60
N SER A 317 -16.92 -9.18 2.48
CA SER A 317 -16.67 -10.29 3.38
C SER A 317 -17.77 -10.55 4.41
N LEU A 318 -18.64 -9.57 4.68
CA LEU A 318 -19.73 -9.71 5.66
C LEU A 318 -20.96 -10.40 5.07
N ASP A 319 -21.09 -10.47 3.76
CA ASP A 319 -22.27 -11.08 3.11
C ASP A 319 -22.40 -12.56 3.49
N SER A 320 -21.31 -13.31 3.46
CA SER A 320 -21.31 -14.72 3.88
C SER A 320 -21.63 -14.87 5.37
N TYR A 321 -21.07 -14.02 6.23
CA TYR A 321 -21.37 -14.03 7.67
C TYR A 321 -22.85 -13.74 7.96
N ILE A 322 -23.47 -12.79 7.26
CA ILE A 322 -24.90 -12.48 7.43
C ILE A 322 -25.75 -13.67 7.01
N LEU A 323 -25.43 -14.28 5.86
CA LEU A 323 -26.15 -15.46 5.35
C LEU A 323 -26.01 -16.66 6.29
N GLU A 324 -24.81 -16.91 6.83
CA GLU A 324 -24.58 -17.97 7.81
C GLU A 324 -25.31 -17.70 9.12
N TYR A 325 -25.24 -16.47 9.63
CA TYR A 325 -25.92 -16.07 10.87
C TYR A 325 -27.42 -16.26 10.78
N SER A 326 -28.04 -15.93 9.64
CA SER A 326 -29.48 -16.12 9.42
C SER A 326 -29.95 -17.57 9.50
N LYS A 327 -29.04 -18.53 9.36
CA LYS A 327 -29.32 -19.98 9.42
C LYS A 327 -29.10 -20.57 10.80
N ILE A 328 -28.46 -19.82 11.71
CA ILE A 328 -28.23 -20.29 13.08
C ILE A 328 -29.55 -20.16 13.84
N PRO A 329 -30.15 -21.27 14.32
CA PRO A 329 -31.33 -21.19 15.17
C PRO A 329 -30.98 -20.40 16.44
N PRO A 330 -31.92 -19.63 17.02
CA PRO A 330 -31.68 -18.91 18.27
C PRO A 330 -31.10 -19.87 19.31
N MET A 331 -29.83 -19.68 19.69
CA MET A 331 -29.16 -20.62 20.58
C MET A 331 -29.83 -20.60 21.95
N VAL A 332 -30.24 -21.79 22.41
CA VAL A 332 -30.57 -22.06 23.80
C VAL A 332 -29.26 -22.46 24.51
N ASN A 333 -28.74 -21.54 25.33
CA ASN A 333 -27.81 -21.76 26.45
C ASN A 333 -26.41 -22.38 26.19
N ALA A 334 -25.52 -21.58 25.59
CA ALA A 334 -24.11 -21.50 26.01
C ALA A 334 -23.58 -20.09 25.68
N GLU A 335 -23.39 -19.24 26.70
CA GLU A 335 -22.88 -17.88 26.56
C GLU A 335 -21.41 -17.92 26.11
N THR A 336 -21.18 -17.93 24.80
CA THR A 336 -19.83 -17.89 24.23
C THR A 336 -19.38 -16.45 24.13
N ILE A 337 -18.26 -16.12 24.76
CA ILE A 337 -17.64 -14.79 24.76
C ILE A 337 -16.41 -14.84 23.86
N LEU A 338 -16.35 -13.98 22.84
CA LEU A 338 -15.16 -13.78 22.01
C LEU A 338 -14.42 -12.51 22.46
N ILE A 339 -13.14 -12.63 22.79
CA ILE A 339 -12.29 -11.49 23.18
C ILE A 339 -11.18 -11.32 22.14
N ALA A 340 -11.28 -10.27 21.33
CA ALA A 340 -10.25 -9.89 20.37
C ALA A 340 -9.24 -8.92 21.01
N ILE A 341 -7.98 -9.33 21.10
CA ILE A 341 -6.94 -8.63 21.86
C ILE A 341 -5.93 -8.04 20.88
N ASN A 342 -5.91 -6.72 20.76
CA ASN A 342 -5.05 -6.01 19.82
C ASN A 342 -3.63 -5.75 20.35
N ASP A 343 -3.44 -5.70 21.66
CA ASP A 343 -2.14 -5.44 22.31
C ASP A 343 -2.00 -6.31 23.57
N THR A 344 -0.84 -6.95 23.73
CA THR A 344 -0.52 -7.83 24.88
C THR A 344 -0.50 -7.09 26.21
N LYS A 345 -0.31 -5.76 26.22
CA LYS A 345 -0.43 -4.94 27.45
C LYS A 345 -1.83 -5.02 28.07
N ASN A 346 -2.87 -5.28 27.28
CA ASN A 346 -4.24 -5.40 27.76
C ASN A 346 -4.53 -6.75 28.45
N LEU A 347 -3.60 -7.71 28.41
CA LEU A 347 -3.82 -9.05 28.95
C LEU A 347 -4.08 -9.04 30.46
N VAL A 348 -3.40 -8.16 31.20
CA VAL A 348 -3.62 -8.01 32.65
C VAL A 348 -5.06 -7.57 32.92
N LEU A 349 -5.56 -6.59 32.18
CA LEU A 349 -6.95 -6.13 32.32
C LEU A 349 -7.95 -7.22 31.96
N VAL A 350 -7.74 -7.90 30.81
CA VAL A 350 -8.61 -9.00 30.37
C VAL A 350 -8.64 -10.12 31.42
N LYS A 351 -7.49 -10.45 32.00
CA LYS A 351 -7.38 -11.45 33.07
C LYS A 351 -8.21 -11.07 34.29
N GLU A 352 -8.09 -9.83 34.77
CA GLU A 352 -8.85 -9.39 35.94
C GLU A 352 -10.36 -9.34 35.66
N LEU A 353 -10.77 -8.92 34.46
CA LEU A 353 -12.19 -8.96 34.06
C LEU A 353 -12.72 -10.40 34.03
N LEU A 354 -11.97 -11.34 33.46
CA LEU A 354 -12.39 -12.74 33.40
C LEU A 354 -12.49 -13.37 34.80
N LYS A 355 -11.65 -13.01 35.76
CA LYS A 355 -11.79 -13.48 37.15
C LYS A 355 -13.12 -13.06 37.79
N VAL A 356 -13.58 -11.85 37.48
CA VAL A 356 -14.74 -11.24 38.13
C VAL A 356 -16.05 -11.69 37.45
N PHE A 357 -16.06 -11.77 36.12
CA PHE A 357 -17.31 -11.89 35.35
C PHE A 357 -17.55 -13.28 34.75
N LEU A 358 -16.56 -14.17 34.72
CA LEU A 358 -16.73 -15.49 34.12
C LEU A 358 -17.54 -16.41 35.02
N THR A 359 -18.67 -16.91 34.52
CA THR A 359 -19.48 -17.93 35.20
C THR A 359 -19.20 -19.33 34.65
N ASN A 360 -19.57 -20.38 35.39
CA ASN A 360 -19.25 -21.77 35.03
C ASN A 360 -19.84 -22.25 33.69
N ASN A 361 -20.80 -21.54 33.10
CA ASN A 361 -21.48 -21.94 31.87
C ASN A 361 -21.04 -21.15 30.62
N GLN A 362 -20.06 -20.26 30.76
CA GLN A 362 -19.55 -19.42 29.67
C GLN A 362 -18.33 -20.04 28.99
N LYS A 363 -18.32 -20.05 27.66
CA LYS A 363 -17.15 -20.45 26.86
C LYS A 363 -16.41 -19.20 26.42
N VAL A 364 -15.12 -19.05 26.73
CA VAL A 364 -14.32 -17.92 26.24
C VAL A 364 -13.44 -18.33 25.08
N ILE A 365 -13.51 -17.57 23.99
CA ILE A 365 -12.65 -17.69 22.84
C ILE A 365 -11.76 -16.45 22.82
N LEU A 366 -10.45 -16.66 22.93
CA LEU A 366 -9.47 -15.58 22.79
C LEU A 366 -9.02 -15.51 21.33
N ARG A 367 -9.04 -14.30 20.76
CA ARG A 367 -8.48 -13.98 19.45
C ARG A 367 -7.29 -13.03 19.63
N PRO A 368 -6.06 -13.56 19.71
CA PRO A 368 -4.86 -12.75 19.92
C PRO A 368 -4.49 -11.94 18.67
N HIS A 369 -3.67 -10.90 18.85
CA HIS A 369 -3.03 -10.19 17.75
C HIS A 369 -2.08 -11.14 16.99
N PRO A 370 -1.96 -11.06 15.64
CA PRO A 370 -1.15 -12.02 14.86
C PRO A 370 0.32 -12.12 15.27
N GLY A 371 0.88 -11.02 15.78
CA GLY A 371 2.27 -10.97 16.26
C GLY A 371 2.48 -11.50 17.69
N SER A 372 1.43 -11.89 18.39
CA SER A 372 1.56 -12.35 19.78
C SER A 372 1.95 -13.83 19.86
N LYS A 373 2.71 -14.20 20.88
CA LYS A 373 3.15 -15.57 21.08
C LYS A 373 2.18 -16.31 22.01
N LYS A 374 2.11 -17.63 21.89
CA LYS A 374 1.22 -18.45 22.72
C LYS A 374 1.55 -18.34 24.20
N GLU A 375 2.84 -18.18 24.52
CA GLU A 375 3.36 -18.02 25.87
C GLU A 375 2.75 -16.81 26.58
N ASP A 376 2.48 -15.73 25.84
CA ASP A 376 1.93 -14.47 26.38
C ASP A 376 0.52 -14.69 27.00
N TYR A 377 -0.21 -15.73 26.59
CA TYR A 377 -1.59 -16.00 27.01
C TYR A 377 -1.72 -17.17 27.98
N GLN A 378 -0.61 -17.84 28.33
CA GLN A 378 -0.64 -19.06 29.15
C GLN A 378 -1.41 -18.87 30.46
N GLU A 379 -1.22 -17.74 31.13
CA GLU A 379 -1.92 -17.46 32.39
C GLU A 379 -3.44 -17.35 32.23
N ILE A 380 -3.93 -16.85 31.08
CA ILE A 380 -5.37 -16.75 30.79
C ILE A 380 -5.92 -18.11 30.37
N LEU A 381 -5.12 -18.90 29.64
CA LEU A 381 -5.50 -20.26 29.24
C LEU A 381 -5.57 -21.24 30.42
N ASN A 382 -4.85 -20.95 31.49
CA ASN A 382 -4.78 -21.78 32.70
C ASN A 382 -5.85 -21.43 33.75
N PHE A 383 -6.87 -20.63 33.42
CA PHE A 383 -7.97 -20.34 34.35
C PHE A 383 -8.71 -21.61 34.79
N PRO A 384 -8.99 -21.78 36.11
CA PRO A 384 -9.58 -23.01 36.62
C PRO A 384 -11.07 -23.16 36.23
N ARG A 385 -11.26 -23.99 35.19
CA ARG A 385 -12.42 -24.78 34.70
C ARG A 385 -13.86 -24.49 35.20
N GLY A 386 -14.74 -24.36 34.21
CA GLY A 386 -16.19 -24.63 34.25
C GLY A 386 -16.77 -24.63 32.83
N GLY A 387 -16.44 -23.60 32.05
CA GLY A 387 -16.56 -23.56 30.59
C GLY A 387 -15.18 -23.43 29.94
N GLY A 388 -14.94 -24.14 28.83
CA GLY A 388 -13.61 -24.20 28.21
C GLY A 388 -13.15 -22.83 27.69
N CYS A 389 -11.94 -22.42 28.04
CA CYS A 389 -11.22 -21.37 27.32
C CYS A 389 -10.41 -22.01 26.20
N SER A 390 -10.64 -21.60 24.96
CA SER A 390 -9.88 -22.10 23.80
C SER A 390 -9.32 -20.94 23.00
N MET A 391 -8.04 -21.01 22.63
CA MET A 391 -7.52 -20.13 21.57
C MET A 391 -7.93 -20.69 20.22
N ILE A 392 -8.47 -19.84 19.38
CA ILE A 392 -8.50 -20.09 17.94
C ILE A 392 -7.34 -19.27 17.37
N PRO A 393 -6.25 -19.90 16.89
CA PRO A 393 -5.23 -19.16 16.18
C PRO A 393 -5.87 -18.49 14.96
N LEU A 394 -5.35 -17.32 14.56
CA LEU A 394 -5.55 -16.91 13.17
C LEU A 394 -4.96 -18.04 12.32
N ILE A 395 -5.82 -18.73 11.58
CA ILE A 395 -5.37 -19.29 10.30
C ILE A 395 -5.01 -18.05 9.50
N VAL A 396 -3.71 -17.72 9.48
CA VAL A 396 -3.14 -16.64 8.68
C VAL A 396 -3.39 -17.00 7.23
#